data_AF-A0A2H0LGU3-F1
#
_entry.id   AF-A0A2H0LGU3-F1
#
_cell.length_a   1.000
_cell.length_b   1.000
_cell.length_c   1.000
_cell.angle_alpha   90.00
_cell.angle_beta   90.00
_cell.angle_gamma   90.00
#
_symmetry.space_group_name_H-M   'P 1'
#
loop_
_entity.id
_entity.type
_entity.pdbx_description
1 polymer ?
#
loop_
_entity_poly.entity_id
_entity_poly.type
_entity_poly.pdbx_seq_one_letter_code
_entity_poly.pdbx_strand_id
1 'polypeptide(L)'
;MSGQTPAPAAWQRTKIICTLGPANEADLVLAGMIRAGMDVARINTAHGTPEGHAKRIAQVRRIAAEVGRPVAILVDLPGPKLRLGPLPGGSLTLKAGEQITLSVEPAGHAIPVAYARLNEEVRPGEQIFLSDGEVALTVQRVEGVRIVCRVENGGAIRSNSGMNLPTSELSVTLPTEEDTRNLKFAIEQKAEWVGVSFVQSLEDLQRVRALLPQKQAPLLMAKIERRQAVINLKELLGGADGVMVARGDLGVEIDLAEVPLTQKRIVHSANAKARPAVIATQMLDSMVASPRPTRAEVTDVANAILDGADAVMLSDETAIGSYPVGAVEVLHRVIRIVEGEYPYGGAFTRFASGQMASRSEESISFVASRLSFELGAKAILLPTADLRSAARIAQYRPKAPIIAITDSEFLCGQLSLLWGVVPHLGNPEKIDECVAHAQEWLTARGWAKAGDPIVLLKTSRPAQGFSDTLQVVHLA
;
A
#
# COMPACT_ATOMS: atom_id res chain seq x y z
N MET A 1 -34.82 22.04 -13.08
CA MET A 1 -34.70 20.63 -12.66
C MET A 1 -34.42 19.79 -13.91
N SER A 2 -33.15 19.66 -14.29
CA SER A 2 -32.73 18.70 -15.31
C SER A 2 -32.22 17.46 -14.59
N GLY A 3 -33.08 16.46 -14.48
CA GLY A 3 -32.70 15.14 -13.99
C GLY A 3 -31.72 14.49 -14.96
N GLN A 4 -30.43 14.77 -14.78
CA GLN A 4 -29.40 13.86 -15.26
C GLN A 4 -29.36 12.72 -14.25
N THR A 5 -29.84 11.55 -14.66
CA THR A 5 -29.49 10.28 -14.03
C THR A 5 -27.97 10.28 -13.85
N PRO A 6 -27.42 10.10 -12.63
CA PRO A 6 -25.99 10.08 -12.44
C PRO A 6 -25.41 9.03 -13.39
N ALA A 7 -24.47 9.43 -14.25
CA ALA A 7 -23.76 8.50 -15.11
C ALA A 7 -23.23 7.36 -14.24
N PRO A 8 -23.31 6.09 -14.67
CA PRO A 8 -22.81 4.97 -13.89
C PRO A 8 -21.38 5.30 -13.47
N ALA A 9 -21.11 5.27 -12.16
CA ALA A 9 -19.82 5.64 -11.61
C ALA A 9 -18.73 4.87 -12.38
N ALA A 10 -17.90 5.59 -13.13
CA ALA A 10 -16.90 4.94 -13.97
C ALA A 10 -15.98 4.12 -13.06
N TRP A 11 -15.75 2.87 -13.45
CA TRP A 11 -14.93 1.96 -12.68
C TRP A 11 -13.49 2.47 -12.58
N GLN A 12 -12.99 2.50 -11.35
CA GLN A 12 -11.61 2.82 -11.01
C GLN A 12 -10.78 1.54 -10.98
N ARG A 13 -9.61 1.54 -11.62
CA ARG A 13 -8.67 0.42 -11.58
C ARG A 13 -7.69 0.57 -10.45
N THR A 14 -7.06 1.74 -10.35
CA THR A 14 -6.22 2.13 -9.22
C THR A 14 -7.10 2.25 -7.98
N LYS A 15 -6.63 1.64 -6.90
CA LYS A 15 -7.37 1.54 -5.64
C LYS A 15 -7.04 2.69 -4.70
N ILE A 16 -7.97 3.00 -3.82
CA ILE A 16 -7.80 4.03 -2.79
C ILE A 16 -7.74 3.38 -1.42
N ILE A 17 -6.61 3.56 -0.73
CA ILE A 17 -6.43 3.19 0.66
C ILE A 17 -6.66 4.43 1.53
N CYS A 18 -7.56 4.36 2.51
CA CYS A 18 -7.79 5.45 3.45
C CYS A 18 -7.45 5.01 4.87
N THR A 19 -6.70 5.83 5.60
CA THR A 19 -6.41 5.58 7.00
C THR A 19 -7.59 5.99 7.87
N LEU A 20 -8.01 5.08 8.76
CA LEU A 20 -9.07 5.35 9.73
C LEU A 20 -8.54 6.12 10.93
N GLY A 21 -9.36 7.03 11.46
CA GLY A 21 -9.00 7.88 12.58
C GLY A 21 -10.18 8.75 13.05
N PRO A 22 -9.95 9.67 13.99
CA PRO A 22 -11.00 10.51 14.57
C PRO A 22 -11.89 11.24 13.55
N ALA A 23 -11.34 11.66 12.41
CA ALA A 23 -12.09 12.40 11.39
C ALA A 23 -13.14 11.56 10.66
N ASN A 24 -13.10 10.23 10.76
CA ASN A 24 -13.99 9.31 10.05
C ASN A 24 -14.75 8.32 10.94
N GLU A 25 -14.88 8.61 12.24
CA GLU A 25 -15.62 7.76 13.18
C GLU A 25 -17.14 7.79 12.99
N ALA A 26 -17.69 8.85 12.39
CA ALA A 26 -19.12 8.95 12.14
C ALA A 26 -19.54 8.08 10.94
N ASP A 27 -20.60 7.28 11.09
CA ASP A 27 -21.15 6.41 10.04
C ASP A 27 -21.36 7.13 8.70
N LEU A 28 -21.90 8.36 8.74
CA LEU A 28 -22.16 9.14 7.54
C LEU A 28 -20.87 9.51 6.79
N VAL A 29 -19.79 9.80 7.51
CA VAL A 29 -18.49 10.14 6.92
C VAL A 29 -17.87 8.90 6.29
N LEU A 30 -17.84 7.78 7.03
CA LEU A 30 -17.30 6.53 6.54
C LEU A 30 -18.08 6.01 5.33
N ALA A 31 -19.42 6.06 5.36
CA ALA A 31 -20.27 5.74 4.21
C ALA A 31 -20.01 6.68 3.02
N GLY A 32 -19.76 7.97 3.29
CA GLY A 32 -19.33 8.94 2.30
C GLY A 32 -18.02 8.55 1.61
N MET A 33 -17.00 8.17 2.39
CA MET A 33 -15.70 7.71 1.86
C MET A 33 -15.82 6.44 1.01
N ILE A 34 -16.61 5.46 1.46
CA ILE A 34 -16.86 4.21 0.70
C ILE A 34 -17.56 4.51 -0.62
N ARG A 35 -18.58 5.38 -0.62
CA ARG A 35 -19.26 5.80 -1.85
C ARG A 35 -18.32 6.58 -2.78
N ALA A 36 -17.49 7.46 -2.22
CA ALA A 36 -16.54 8.29 -2.97
C ALA A 36 -15.44 7.47 -3.66
N GLY A 37 -15.08 6.30 -3.12
CA GLY A 37 -14.15 5.39 -3.78
C GLY A 37 -13.16 4.65 -2.89
N MET A 38 -13.29 4.67 -1.57
CA MET A 38 -12.42 3.88 -0.69
C MET A 38 -12.55 2.38 -0.99
N ASP A 39 -11.43 1.72 -1.29
CA ASP A 39 -11.36 0.27 -1.53
C ASP A 39 -10.70 -0.48 -0.37
N VAL A 40 -9.86 0.20 0.42
CA VAL A 40 -9.14 -0.38 1.55
C VAL A 40 -9.16 0.58 2.74
N ALA A 41 -9.54 0.08 3.91
CA ALA A 41 -9.44 0.78 5.17
C ALA A 41 -8.15 0.37 5.90
N ARG A 42 -7.24 1.33 6.09
CA ARG A 42 -5.99 1.15 6.83
C ARG A 42 -6.19 1.42 8.32
N ILE A 43 -5.77 0.48 9.15
CA ILE A 43 -5.66 0.59 10.60
C ILE A 43 -4.19 0.78 10.96
N ASN A 44 -3.83 1.98 11.44
CA ASN A 44 -2.48 2.24 11.92
C ASN A 44 -2.36 1.84 13.39
N THR A 45 -1.67 0.72 13.67
CA THR A 45 -1.55 0.21 15.06
C THR A 45 -0.47 0.90 15.89
N ALA A 46 0.30 1.84 15.30
CA ALA A 46 1.17 2.74 16.06
C ALA A 46 0.41 3.75 16.94
N HIS A 47 -0.91 3.87 16.76
CA HIS A 47 -1.79 4.73 17.54
C HIS A 47 -3.08 4.00 17.91
N GLY A 48 -3.77 4.47 18.95
CA GLY A 48 -5.05 3.90 19.39
C GLY A 48 -4.91 2.60 20.17
N THR A 49 -6.04 1.95 20.45
CA THR A 49 -6.08 0.69 21.20
C THR A 49 -6.70 -0.43 20.35
N PRO A 50 -6.38 -1.70 20.62
CA PRO A 50 -7.00 -2.84 19.94
C PRO A 50 -8.54 -2.80 19.95
N GLU A 51 -9.15 -2.37 21.06
CA GLU A 51 -10.62 -2.29 21.18
C GLU A 51 -11.19 -1.20 20.27
N GLY A 52 -10.52 -0.05 20.18
CA GLY A 52 -10.91 1.03 19.27
C GLY A 52 -10.78 0.60 17.81
N HIS A 53 -9.69 -0.11 17.47
CA HIS A 53 -9.48 -0.64 16.13
C HIS A 53 -10.50 -1.72 15.75
N ALA A 54 -10.84 -2.63 16.66
CA ALA A 54 -11.87 -3.65 16.43
C ALA A 54 -13.24 -3.01 16.13
N LYS A 55 -13.61 -1.95 16.88
CA LYS A 55 -14.85 -1.19 16.61
C LYS A 55 -14.85 -0.58 15.21
N ARG A 56 -13.74 0.05 14.80
CA ARG A 56 -13.59 0.63 13.45
C ARG A 56 -13.68 -0.43 12.36
N ILE A 57 -13.02 -1.58 12.52
CA ILE A 57 -13.09 -2.70 11.56
C ILE A 57 -14.53 -3.21 11.41
N ALA A 58 -15.23 -3.42 12.53
CA ALA A 58 -16.63 -3.85 12.51
C ALA A 58 -17.54 -2.84 11.81
N GLN A 59 -17.31 -1.55 12.07
CA GLN A 59 -18.04 -0.45 11.44
C GLN A 59 -17.80 -0.40 9.92
N VAL A 60 -16.55 -0.52 9.46
CA VAL A 60 -16.22 -0.58 8.02
C VAL A 60 -16.95 -1.73 7.36
N ARG A 61 -16.87 -2.95 7.91
CA ARG A 61 -17.51 -4.13 7.31
C ARG A 61 -19.02 -3.97 7.20
N ARG A 62 -19.67 -3.45 8.25
CA ARG A 62 -21.12 -3.19 8.23
C ARG A 62 -21.50 -2.17 7.16
N ILE A 63 -20.85 -1.00 7.15
CA ILE A 63 -21.20 0.07 6.21
C ILE A 63 -20.84 -0.32 4.78
N ALA A 64 -19.74 -1.04 4.56
CA ALA A 64 -19.37 -1.58 3.25
C ALA A 64 -20.46 -2.51 2.69
N ALA A 65 -21.02 -3.38 3.54
CA ALA A 65 -22.16 -4.23 3.17
C ALA A 65 -23.42 -3.42 2.86
N GLU A 66 -23.76 -2.42 3.69
CA GLU A 66 -24.91 -1.52 3.47
C GLU A 66 -24.78 -0.72 2.16
N VAL A 67 -23.56 -0.30 1.80
CA VAL A 67 -23.27 0.43 0.56
C VAL A 67 -23.15 -0.51 -0.65
N GLY A 68 -22.97 -1.82 -0.43
CA GLY A 68 -22.80 -2.80 -1.50
C GLY A 68 -21.45 -2.71 -2.20
N ARG A 69 -20.39 -2.29 -1.49
CA ARG A 69 -19.02 -2.21 -2.02
C ARG A 69 -18.06 -3.00 -1.13
N PRO A 70 -17.23 -3.91 -1.68
CA PRO A 70 -16.20 -4.57 -0.88
C PRO A 70 -15.15 -3.55 -0.44
N VAL A 71 -14.75 -3.62 0.82
CA VAL A 71 -13.67 -2.81 1.40
C VAL A 71 -12.76 -3.74 2.18
N ALA A 72 -11.49 -3.81 1.79
CA ALA A 72 -10.50 -4.61 2.49
C ALA A 72 -9.99 -3.90 3.75
N ILE A 73 -9.49 -4.67 4.71
CA ILE A 73 -8.81 -4.20 5.91
C ILE A 73 -7.31 -4.42 5.75
N LEU A 74 -6.54 -3.34 5.89
CA LEU A 74 -5.08 -3.37 5.99
C LEU A 74 -4.67 -2.97 7.41
N VAL A 75 -4.05 -3.87 8.15
CA VAL A 75 -3.48 -3.55 9.47
C VAL A 75 -2.00 -3.23 9.30
N ASP A 76 -1.61 -1.99 9.61
CA ASP A 76 -0.23 -1.53 9.51
C ASP A 76 0.46 -1.71 10.86
N LEU A 77 1.52 -2.53 10.89
CA LEU A 77 2.33 -2.81 12.07
C LEU A 77 3.29 -1.65 12.33
N PRO A 78 3.54 -1.25 13.59
CA PRO A 78 4.37 -0.09 13.89
C PRO A 78 5.85 -0.27 13.49
N GLY A 79 6.38 -1.49 13.57
CA GLY A 79 7.80 -1.77 13.40
C GLY A 79 8.68 -1.10 14.47
N PRO A 80 10.01 -1.25 14.37
CA PRO A 80 10.98 -0.71 15.31
C PRO A 80 11.24 0.78 15.09
N LYS A 81 10.20 1.63 15.16
CA LYS A 81 10.39 3.08 15.04
C LYS A 81 11.19 3.58 16.25
N LEU A 82 12.43 3.98 16.02
CA LEU A 82 13.28 4.51 17.08
C LEU A 82 12.78 5.88 17.51
N ARG A 83 12.90 6.17 18.81
CA ARG A 83 12.37 7.39 19.40
C ARG A 83 13.30 7.96 20.46
N LEU A 84 13.18 9.27 20.67
CA LEU A 84 13.69 9.91 21.87
C LEU A 84 12.90 9.46 23.09
N GLY A 85 13.55 9.49 24.26
CA GLY A 85 12.86 9.35 25.54
C GLY A 85 12.14 10.63 25.98
N PRO A 86 11.64 10.67 27.22
CA PRO A 86 10.97 11.83 27.78
C PRO A 86 11.95 13.01 27.96
N LEU A 87 11.64 14.15 27.36
CA LEU A 87 12.42 15.38 27.49
C LEU A 87 11.93 16.22 28.69
N PRO A 88 12.83 16.94 29.39
CA PRO A 88 12.43 17.94 30.38
C PRO A 88 11.50 18.98 29.75
N GLY A 89 10.34 19.24 30.36
CA GLY A 89 9.33 20.17 29.81
C GLY A 89 8.65 19.68 28.53
N GLY A 90 8.86 18.42 28.12
CA GLY A 90 8.20 17.80 26.98
C GLY A 90 8.81 18.13 25.60
N SER A 91 9.58 19.21 25.48
CA SER A 91 10.20 19.65 24.23
C SER A 91 11.49 20.45 24.45
N LEU A 92 12.36 20.48 23.45
CA LEU A 92 13.61 21.24 23.44
C LEU A 92 13.83 21.84 22.04
N THR A 93 14.42 23.02 21.95
CA THR A 93 14.83 23.63 20.66
C THR A 93 16.34 23.60 20.53
N LEU A 94 16.84 22.95 19.50
CA LEU A 94 18.28 22.83 19.21
C LEU A 94 18.73 23.92 18.24
N LYS A 95 19.92 24.48 18.44
CA LYS A 95 20.49 25.48 17.53
C LYS A 95 21.56 24.87 16.62
N ALA A 96 21.58 25.27 15.35
CA ALA A 96 22.63 24.85 14.42
C ALA A 96 24.02 25.23 14.96
N GLY A 97 24.99 24.32 14.82
CA GLY A 97 26.34 24.44 15.35
C GLY A 97 26.50 24.06 16.83
N GLU A 98 25.41 23.89 17.58
CA GLU A 98 25.44 23.46 18.98
C GLU A 98 25.96 22.02 19.11
N GLN A 99 26.67 21.73 20.20
CA GLN A 99 27.03 20.36 20.58
C GLN A 99 26.02 19.82 21.59
N ILE A 100 25.43 18.68 21.28
CA ILE A 100 24.46 17.99 22.15
C ILE A 100 24.93 16.56 22.42
N THR A 101 24.38 15.95 23.46
CA THR A 101 24.68 14.56 23.82
C THR A 101 23.39 13.76 23.83
N LEU A 102 23.31 12.72 23.00
CA LEU A 102 22.29 11.69 23.11
C LEU A 102 22.80 10.61 24.09
N SER A 103 21.92 9.99 24.87
CA SER A 103 22.33 8.91 25.77
C SER A 103 21.22 7.90 26.06
N VAL A 104 21.60 6.62 26.14
CA VAL A 104 20.74 5.51 26.56
C VAL A 104 20.54 5.49 28.09
N GLU A 105 21.46 6.11 28.83
CA GLU A 105 21.41 6.32 30.28
C GLU A 105 21.61 7.81 30.57
N PRO A 106 20.57 8.64 30.34
CA PRO A 106 20.69 10.09 30.41
C PRO A 106 21.08 10.58 31.81
N ALA A 107 22.08 11.44 31.87
CA ALA A 107 22.45 12.19 33.07
C ALA A 107 22.67 13.67 32.72
N GLY A 108 22.29 14.58 33.63
CA GLY A 108 22.41 16.02 33.41
C GLY A 108 21.55 16.52 32.24
N HIS A 109 22.19 17.11 31.23
CA HIS A 109 21.53 17.69 30.05
C HIS A 109 21.51 16.75 28.83
N ALA A 110 21.87 15.47 29.00
CA ALA A 110 21.82 14.50 27.91
C ALA A 110 20.37 14.22 27.47
N ILE A 111 20.16 14.19 26.15
CA ILE A 111 18.88 13.87 25.55
C ILE A 111 18.70 12.34 25.57
N PRO A 112 17.64 11.82 26.21
CA PRO A 112 17.41 10.38 26.28
C PRO A 112 17.05 9.78 24.92
N VAL A 113 17.56 8.58 24.65
CA VAL A 113 17.15 7.74 23.51
C VAL A 113 16.55 6.43 24.01
N ALA A 114 15.47 5.97 23.38
CA ALA A 114 14.78 4.75 23.81
C ALA A 114 15.48 3.45 23.37
N TYR A 115 16.34 3.52 22.34
CA TYR A 115 17.02 2.35 21.80
C TYR A 115 18.32 2.07 22.54
N ALA A 116 18.30 1.06 23.41
CA ALA A 116 19.39 0.76 24.35
C ALA A 116 20.75 0.46 23.70
N ARG A 117 20.78 0.05 22.43
CA ARG A 117 22.01 -0.29 21.71
C ARG A 117 22.52 0.80 20.78
N LEU A 118 21.89 2.00 20.81
CA LEU A 118 22.24 3.07 19.87
C LEU A 118 23.72 3.42 19.91
N ASN A 119 24.32 3.52 21.10
CA ASN A 119 25.73 3.84 21.28
C ASN A 119 26.68 2.76 20.75
N GLU A 120 26.24 1.51 20.60
CA GLU A 120 27.04 0.42 20.03
C GLU A 120 27.00 0.42 18.49
N GLU A 121 25.94 0.97 17.91
CA GLU A 121 25.57 0.79 16.51
C GLU A 121 25.75 2.06 15.66
N VAL A 122 26.05 3.21 16.28
CA VAL A 122 26.41 4.45 15.56
C VAL A 122 27.91 4.68 15.54
N ARG A 123 28.40 5.30 14.47
CA ARG A 123 29.83 5.64 14.32
C ARG A 123 30.06 7.14 14.12
N PRO A 124 31.24 7.67 14.51
CA PRO A 124 31.64 9.04 14.18
C PRO A 124 31.49 9.31 12.68
N GLY A 125 30.92 10.47 12.34
CA GLY A 125 30.62 10.91 10.99
C GLY A 125 29.22 10.55 10.49
N GLU A 126 28.50 9.64 11.15
CA GLU A 126 27.14 9.26 10.76
C GLU A 126 26.11 10.35 11.09
N GLN A 127 25.03 10.37 10.31
CA GLN A 127 23.93 11.31 10.52
C GLN A 127 22.79 10.67 11.32
N ILE A 128 22.23 11.45 12.23
CA ILE A 128 21.01 11.11 12.97
C ILE A 128 19.98 12.20 12.68
N PHE A 129 18.82 11.79 12.19
CA PHE A 129 17.70 12.68 11.94
C PHE A 129 16.65 12.51 13.03
N LEU A 130 16.08 13.63 13.48
CA LEU A 130 15.04 13.69 14.50
C LEU A 130 13.83 14.45 13.95
N SER A 131 12.65 14.17 14.50
CA SER A 131 11.39 14.80 14.10
C SER A 131 11.16 14.69 12.58
N ASP A 132 11.21 13.45 12.07
CA ASP A 132 10.95 13.12 10.66
C ASP A 132 11.84 13.92 9.67
N GLY A 133 13.11 14.16 10.04
CA GLY A 133 14.10 14.82 9.18
C GLY A 133 14.27 16.32 9.41
N GLU A 134 13.42 16.96 10.22
CA GLU A 134 13.50 18.40 10.49
C GLU A 134 14.81 18.79 11.19
N VAL A 135 15.27 17.97 12.12
CA VAL A 135 16.51 18.20 12.87
C VAL A 135 17.56 17.18 12.45
N ALA A 136 18.74 17.67 12.08
CA ALA A 136 19.84 16.85 11.61
C ALA A 136 21.06 16.99 12.52
N LEU A 137 21.61 15.85 12.92
CA LEU A 137 22.77 15.74 13.80
C LEU A 137 23.88 14.95 13.09
N THR A 138 25.13 15.31 13.34
CA THR A 138 26.30 14.50 12.95
C THR A 138 26.98 13.97 14.20
N VAL A 139 27.16 12.66 14.29
CA VAL A 139 27.89 12.01 15.38
C VAL A 139 29.35 12.45 15.33
N GLN A 140 29.83 13.10 16.39
CA GLN A 140 31.23 13.51 16.52
C GLN A 140 32.07 12.40 17.15
N ARG A 141 31.55 11.78 18.22
CA ARG A 141 32.19 10.67 18.94
C ARG A 141 31.21 9.93 19.84
N VAL A 142 31.56 8.71 20.19
CA VAL A 142 30.83 7.87 21.15
C VAL A 142 31.72 7.62 22.37
N GLU A 143 31.19 7.88 23.57
CA GLU A 143 31.87 7.76 24.86
C GLU A 143 31.00 6.91 25.80
N GLY A 144 31.20 5.58 25.80
CA GLY A 144 30.36 4.66 26.56
C GLY A 144 28.90 4.73 26.12
N VAL A 145 28.02 5.17 27.02
CA VAL A 145 26.57 5.35 26.79
C VAL A 145 26.19 6.72 26.21
N ARG A 146 27.18 7.59 25.94
CA ARG A 146 26.98 8.96 25.44
C ARG A 146 27.40 9.07 23.98
N ILE A 147 26.56 9.69 23.17
CA ILE A 147 26.80 9.95 21.76
C ILE A 147 26.84 11.47 21.60
N VAL A 148 28.04 12.00 21.42
CA VAL A 148 28.26 13.44 21.26
C VAL A 148 28.01 13.79 19.81
N CYS A 149 27.08 14.70 19.57
CA CYS A 149 26.67 15.11 18.23
C CYS A 149 26.83 16.62 18.05
N ARG A 150 27.07 17.05 16.81
CA ARG A 150 26.93 18.43 16.38
C ARG A 150 25.60 18.60 15.67
N VAL A 151 24.86 19.65 16.00
CA VAL A 151 23.61 20.00 15.31
C VAL A 151 23.95 20.64 13.97
N GLU A 152 23.57 20.00 12.87
CA GLU A 152 23.73 20.58 11.53
C GLU A 152 22.56 21.48 11.19
N ASN A 153 21.33 20.97 11.37
CA ASN A 153 20.10 21.73 11.24
C ASN A 153 19.35 21.75 12.57
N GLY A 154 19.10 22.94 13.09
CA GLY A 154 18.38 23.14 14.34
C GLY A 154 16.87 23.06 14.17
N GLY A 155 16.15 22.99 15.28
CA GLY A 155 14.69 22.86 15.27
C GLY A 155 14.15 22.36 16.60
N ALA A 156 12.82 22.22 16.67
CA ALA A 156 12.16 21.72 17.86
C ALA A 156 12.09 20.18 17.85
N ILE A 157 12.52 19.58 18.96
CA ILE A 157 12.32 18.16 19.25
C ILE A 157 11.35 18.00 20.41
N ARG A 158 10.57 16.92 20.39
CA ARG A 158 9.60 16.59 21.43
C ARG A 158 9.92 15.23 22.04
N SER A 159 9.37 15.00 23.22
CA SER A 159 9.39 13.65 23.81
C SER A 159 8.80 12.65 22.84
N ASN A 160 9.44 11.50 22.67
CA ASN A 160 9.02 10.45 21.74
C ASN A 160 9.08 10.83 20.25
N SER A 161 9.73 11.94 19.87
CA SER A 161 10.06 12.26 18.47
C SER A 161 10.75 11.06 17.81
N GLY A 162 10.38 10.78 16.56
CA GLY A 162 11.02 9.75 15.75
C GLY A 162 12.50 10.05 15.50
N MET A 163 13.29 8.99 15.36
CA MET A 163 14.71 9.03 15.07
C MET A 163 15.03 8.10 13.90
N ASN A 164 15.83 8.60 12.96
CA ASN A 164 16.24 7.89 11.74
C ASN A 164 17.76 7.87 11.65
N LEU A 165 18.29 6.71 11.23
CA LEU A 165 19.74 6.46 11.10
C LEU A 165 19.98 5.82 9.73
N PRO A 166 20.15 6.65 8.68
CA PRO A 166 20.20 6.15 7.29
C PRO A 166 21.40 5.26 6.98
N THR A 167 22.51 5.45 7.72
CA THR A 167 23.78 4.75 7.51
C THR A 167 24.01 3.61 8.49
N SER A 168 23.38 3.64 9.67
CA SER A 168 23.67 2.68 10.73
C SER A 168 22.95 1.35 10.50
N GLU A 169 23.70 0.26 10.64
CA GLU A 169 23.16 -1.10 10.66
C GLU A 169 22.61 -1.40 12.05
N LEU A 170 21.28 -1.41 12.16
CA LEU A 170 20.61 -1.64 13.45
C LEU A 170 20.35 -3.13 13.64
N SER A 171 20.69 -3.67 14.81
CA SER A 171 20.42 -5.08 15.14
C SER A 171 18.95 -5.37 15.45
N VAL A 172 18.08 -4.36 15.38
CA VAL A 172 16.67 -4.52 15.70
C VAL A 172 15.99 -5.45 14.70
N THR A 173 15.24 -6.40 15.24
CA THR A 173 14.67 -7.50 14.49
C THR A 173 13.15 -7.33 14.34
N LEU A 174 12.62 -7.78 13.20
CA LEU A 174 11.18 -7.82 12.90
C LEU A 174 10.63 -9.25 12.96
N PRO A 175 9.41 -9.48 13.47
CA PRO A 175 8.57 -8.52 14.17
C PRO A 175 9.13 -8.20 15.58
N THR A 176 8.87 -6.98 16.06
CA THR A 176 9.04 -6.64 17.48
C THR A 176 8.00 -7.36 18.36
N GLU A 177 8.10 -7.26 19.69
CA GLU A 177 7.05 -7.78 20.58
C GLU A 177 5.70 -7.09 20.35
N GLU A 178 5.73 -5.78 20.09
CA GLU A 178 4.52 -5.01 19.78
C GLU A 178 3.93 -5.42 18.44
N ASP A 179 4.77 -5.59 17.41
CA ASP A 179 4.34 -6.12 16.12
C ASP A 179 3.71 -7.51 16.27
N THR A 180 4.27 -8.38 17.11
CA THR A 180 3.74 -9.72 17.36
C THR A 180 2.34 -9.67 17.97
N ARG A 181 2.11 -8.77 18.93
CA ARG A 181 0.77 -8.54 19.50
C ARG A 181 -0.20 -7.98 18.47
N ASN A 182 0.22 -6.99 17.70
CA ASN A 182 -0.60 -6.35 16.67
C ASN A 182 -0.89 -7.29 15.48
N LEU A 183 0.03 -8.20 15.15
CA LEU A 183 -0.16 -9.24 14.15
C LEU A 183 -1.21 -10.25 14.60
N LYS A 184 -1.16 -10.68 15.87
CA LYS A 184 -2.19 -11.54 16.45
C LYS A 184 -3.57 -10.88 16.38
N PHE A 185 -3.65 -9.60 16.75
CA PHE A 185 -4.87 -8.80 16.59
C PHE A 185 -5.35 -8.77 15.13
N ALA A 186 -4.46 -8.53 14.15
CA ALA A 186 -4.81 -8.52 12.74
C ALA A 186 -5.41 -9.86 12.27
N ILE A 187 -4.83 -10.98 12.72
CA ILE A 187 -5.33 -12.34 12.42
C ILE A 187 -6.71 -12.55 13.06
N GLU A 188 -6.90 -12.18 14.33
CA GLU A 188 -8.18 -12.30 15.04
C GLU A 188 -9.28 -11.47 14.37
N GLN A 189 -8.94 -10.27 13.89
CA GLN A 189 -9.86 -9.40 13.15
C GLN A 189 -10.05 -9.83 11.69
N LYS A 190 -9.37 -10.88 11.23
CA LYS A 190 -9.38 -11.36 9.84
C LYS A 190 -9.00 -10.24 8.85
N ALA A 191 -7.97 -9.46 9.15
CA ALA A 191 -7.46 -8.50 8.19
C ALA A 191 -6.95 -9.21 6.93
N GLU A 192 -7.23 -8.66 5.75
CA GLU A 192 -6.81 -9.28 4.49
C GLU A 192 -5.35 -8.96 4.15
N TRP A 193 -4.88 -7.79 4.60
CA TRP A 193 -3.51 -7.32 4.40
C TRP A 193 -2.88 -6.88 5.73
N VAL A 194 -1.58 -7.12 5.85
CA VAL A 194 -0.75 -6.59 6.93
C VAL A 194 0.43 -5.81 6.34
N GLY A 195 0.55 -4.53 6.69
CA GLY A 195 1.71 -3.71 6.40
C GLY A 195 2.82 -4.01 7.40
N VAL A 196 4.00 -4.39 6.91
CA VAL A 196 5.18 -4.65 7.76
C VAL A 196 6.13 -3.46 7.61
N SER A 197 6.20 -2.62 8.64
CA SER A 197 7.05 -1.42 8.68
C SER A 197 8.53 -1.76 8.85
N PHE A 198 9.38 -0.90 8.31
CA PHE A 198 10.85 -0.90 8.39
C PHE A 198 11.50 -2.24 8.00
N VAL A 199 10.89 -2.98 7.07
CA VAL A 199 11.45 -4.22 6.53
C VAL A 199 12.79 -3.94 5.86
N GLN A 200 13.81 -4.75 6.13
CA GLN A 200 15.16 -4.59 5.58
C GLN A 200 15.61 -5.80 4.77
N SER A 201 15.11 -6.98 5.11
CA SER A 201 15.55 -8.26 4.55
C SER A 201 14.40 -9.22 4.26
N LEU A 202 14.65 -10.22 3.42
CA LEU A 202 13.69 -11.31 3.19
C LEU A 202 13.43 -12.09 4.49
N GLU A 203 14.44 -12.22 5.34
CA GLU A 203 14.35 -12.90 6.62
C GLU A 203 13.33 -12.22 7.56
N ASP A 204 13.25 -10.89 7.57
CA ASP A 204 12.21 -10.16 8.32
C ASP A 204 10.81 -10.62 7.92
N LEU A 205 10.54 -10.68 6.61
CA LEU A 205 9.26 -11.13 6.09
C LEU A 205 8.99 -12.61 6.39
N GLN A 206 10.02 -13.46 6.34
CA GLN A 206 9.89 -14.88 6.68
C GLN A 206 9.56 -15.09 8.16
N ARG A 207 10.16 -14.30 9.06
CA ARG A 207 9.88 -14.36 10.50
C ARG A 207 8.45 -13.92 10.81
N VAL A 208 7.96 -12.85 10.17
CA VAL A 208 6.54 -12.46 10.26
C VAL A 208 5.63 -13.55 9.68
N ARG A 209 5.99 -14.11 8.51
CA ARG A 209 5.22 -15.17 7.83
C ARG A 209 5.05 -16.41 8.69
N ALA A 210 6.09 -16.81 9.43
CA ALA A 210 6.08 -17.98 10.28
C ALA A 210 5.05 -17.91 11.42
N LEU A 211 4.59 -16.71 11.77
CA LEU A 211 3.56 -16.48 12.79
C LEU A 211 2.13 -16.50 12.22
N LEU A 212 1.96 -16.54 10.90
CA LEU A 212 0.64 -16.56 10.26
C LEU A 212 0.00 -17.96 10.30
N PRO A 213 -1.34 -18.04 10.38
CA PRO A 213 -2.05 -19.31 10.26
C PRO A 213 -1.93 -19.89 8.84
N GLN A 214 -2.22 -21.18 8.67
CA GLN A 214 -2.22 -21.83 7.35
C GLN A 214 -3.44 -21.45 6.49
N LYS A 215 -4.56 -21.10 7.12
CA LYS A 215 -5.82 -20.71 6.46
C LYS A 215 -6.17 -19.28 6.84
N GLN A 216 -6.76 -18.54 5.90
CA GLN A 216 -7.16 -17.14 6.09
C GLN A 216 -6.01 -16.27 6.64
N ALA A 217 -4.80 -16.52 6.15
CA ALA A 217 -3.63 -15.72 6.48
C ALA A 217 -3.69 -14.37 5.77
N PRO A 218 -3.45 -13.24 6.46
CA PRO A 218 -3.26 -11.97 5.78
C PRO A 218 -2.08 -12.04 4.81
N LEU A 219 -2.15 -11.23 3.75
CA LEU A 219 -1.04 -11.00 2.84
C LEU A 219 -0.06 -9.99 3.44
N LEU A 220 1.24 -10.20 3.25
CA LEU A 220 2.25 -9.29 3.78
C LEU A 220 2.63 -8.24 2.74
N MET A 221 2.38 -6.97 3.08
CA MET A 221 2.83 -5.81 2.33
C MET A 221 4.12 -5.28 2.95
N ALA A 222 5.24 -5.44 2.26
CA ALA A 222 6.53 -4.93 2.73
C ALA A 222 6.58 -3.41 2.54
N LYS A 223 6.76 -2.65 3.62
CA LYS A 223 6.90 -1.20 3.54
C LYS A 223 8.37 -0.84 3.33
N ILE A 224 8.64 -0.23 2.19
CA ILE A 224 9.99 0.17 1.78
C ILE A 224 10.25 1.56 2.36
N GLU A 225 10.79 1.57 3.58
CA GLU A 225 11.01 2.77 4.39
C GLU A 225 12.49 3.06 4.62
N ARG A 226 13.36 2.05 4.50
CA ARG A 226 14.80 2.17 4.76
C ARG A 226 15.63 2.05 3.49
N ARG A 227 16.80 2.70 3.49
CA ARG A 227 17.80 2.56 2.42
C ARG A 227 18.17 1.09 2.16
N GLN A 228 18.34 0.30 3.21
CA GLN A 228 18.67 -1.12 3.08
C GLN A 228 17.59 -1.93 2.34
N ALA A 229 16.31 -1.60 2.55
CA ALA A 229 15.19 -2.23 1.86
C ALA A 229 15.24 -1.96 0.34
N VAL A 230 15.66 -0.75 -0.03
CA VAL A 230 15.84 -0.36 -1.43
C VAL A 230 17.00 -1.11 -2.08
N ILE A 231 18.11 -1.32 -1.36
CA ILE A 231 19.24 -2.13 -1.81
C ILE A 231 18.81 -3.59 -1.99
N ASN A 232 18.08 -4.15 -1.03
CA ASN A 232 17.62 -5.53 -1.00
C ASN A 232 16.30 -5.77 -1.77
N LEU A 233 15.82 -4.78 -2.53
CA LEU A 233 14.49 -4.78 -3.14
C LEU A 233 14.19 -6.05 -3.94
N LYS A 234 15.16 -6.55 -4.72
CA LYS A 234 14.97 -7.76 -5.53
C LYS A 234 14.65 -8.98 -4.67
N GLU A 235 15.36 -9.14 -3.55
CA GLU A 235 15.19 -10.26 -2.62
C GLU A 235 13.85 -10.13 -1.87
N LEU A 236 13.55 -8.93 -1.35
CA LEU A 236 12.30 -8.61 -0.66
C LEU A 236 11.06 -8.94 -1.49
N LEU A 237 11.06 -8.55 -2.76
CA LEU A 237 9.97 -8.87 -3.69
C LEU A 237 9.77 -10.39 -3.91
N GLY A 238 10.76 -11.21 -3.55
CA GLY A 238 10.64 -12.67 -3.53
C GLY A 238 9.70 -13.18 -2.44
N GLY A 239 9.72 -12.57 -1.25
CA GLY A 239 8.93 -12.99 -0.08
C GLY A 239 7.71 -12.12 0.26
N ALA A 240 7.63 -10.91 -0.28
CA ALA A 240 6.49 -10.02 -0.10
C ALA A 240 5.31 -10.42 -0.99
N ASP A 241 4.07 -10.23 -0.52
CA ASP A 241 2.88 -10.38 -1.36
C ASP A 241 2.57 -9.09 -2.12
N GLY A 242 2.90 -7.94 -1.53
CA GLY A 242 2.85 -6.61 -2.14
C GLY A 242 3.91 -5.70 -1.52
N VAL A 243 4.06 -4.49 -2.05
CA VAL A 243 4.98 -3.48 -1.48
C VAL A 243 4.28 -2.15 -1.30
N MET A 244 4.74 -1.38 -0.33
CA MET A 244 4.34 0.01 -0.12
C MET A 244 5.57 0.90 -0.15
N VAL A 245 5.57 1.89 -1.04
CA VAL A 245 6.55 2.98 -1.04
C VAL A 245 6.09 3.99 0.01
N ALA A 246 6.64 3.90 1.22
CA ALA A 246 6.29 4.75 2.34
C ALA A 246 7.25 5.95 2.36
N ARG A 247 6.85 6.99 1.62
CA ARG A 247 7.72 8.14 1.26
C ARG A 247 8.10 9.03 2.44
N GLY A 248 7.28 9.08 3.49
CA GLY A 248 7.58 9.81 4.72
C GLY A 248 8.90 9.36 5.33
N ASP A 249 8.96 8.13 5.86
CA ASP A 249 10.21 7.62 6.44
C ASP A 249 11.30 7.41 5.37
N LEU A 250 10.96 6.97 4.15
CA LEU A 250 11.95 6.79 3.08
C LEU A 250 12.66 8.10 2.70
N GLY A 251 11.94 9.22 2.66
CA GLY A 251 12.49 10.54 2.33
C GLY A 251 13.42 11.12 3.41
N VAL A 252 13.44 10.52 4.60
CA VAL A 252 14.43 10.80 5.65
C VAL A 252 15.65 9.87 5.51
N GLU A 253 15.45 8.65 5.01
CA GLU A 253 16.47 7.59 4.92
C GLU A 253 17.31 7.64 3.63
N ILE A 254 16.85 8.35 2.60
CA ILE A 254 17.61 8.63 1.37
C ILE A 254 17.54 10.13 1.05
N ASP A 255 18.39 10.59 0.12
CA ASP A 255 18.28 11.97 -0.37
C ASP A 255 16.87 12.21 -0.93
N LEU A 256 16.22 13.29 -0.52
CA LEU A 256 14.87 13.65 -0.94
C LEU A 256 14.75 13.74 -2.48
N ALA A 257 15.81 14.16 -3.17
CA ALA A 257 15.86 14.22 -4.63
C ALA A 257 15.92 12.81 -5.29
N GLU A 258 16.36 11.78 -4.56
CA GLU A 258 16.35 10.39 -5.04
C GLU A 258 14.97 9.73 -4.91
N VAL A 259 14.08 10.22 -4.04
CA VAL A 259 12.77 9.61 -3.75
C VAL A 259 11.94 9.38 -5.01
N PRO A 260 11.77 10.36 -5.93
CA PRO A 260 10.94 10.14 -7.13
C PRO A 260 11.46 9.01 -8.03
N LEU A 261 12.78 8.90 -8.20
CA LEU A 261 13.38 7.83 -9.01
C LEU A 261 13.34 6.48 -8.29
N THR A 262 13.54 6.48 -6.97
CA THR A 262 13.46 5.27 -6.16
C THR A 262 12.03 4.71 -6.12
N GLN A 263 11.01 5.56 -6.00
CA GLN A 263 9.60 5.16 -6.15
C GLN A 263 9.37 4.43 -7.46
N LYS A 264 9.75 5.03 -8.60
CA LYS A 264 9.61 4.43 -9.93
C LYS A 264 10.30 3.07 -10.00
N ARG A 265 11.52 2.96 -9.48
CA ARG A 265 12.27 1.69 -9.42
C ARG A 265 11.50 0.64 -8.60
N ILE A 266 10.97 0.99 -7.43
CA ILE A 266 10.22 0.05 -6.58
C ILE A 266 8.97 -0.44 -7.30
N VAL A 267 8.15 0.49 -7.80
CA VAL A 267 6.88 0.19 -8.49
C VAL A 267 7.12 -0.67 -9.73
N HIS A 268 8.06 -0.28 -10.60
CA HIS A 268 8.38 -1.07 -11.79
C HIS A 268 8.90 -2.47 -11.45
N SER A 269 9.74 -2.60 -10.42
CA SER A 269 10.28 -3.90 -9.99
C SER A 269 9.19 -4.81 -9.41
N ALA A 270 8.26 -4.22 -8.65
CA ALA A 270 7.11 -4.92 -8.09
C ALA A 270 6.16 -5.40 -9.19
N ASN A 271 5.81 -4.51 -10.13
CA ASN A 271 4.98 -4.84 -11.29
C ASN A 271 5.60 -5.97 -12.12
N ALA A 272 6.90 -5.92 -12.39
CA ALA A 272 7.62 -6.98 -13.13
C ALA A 272 7.59 -8.36 -12.44
N LYS A 273 7.26 -8.42 -11.14
CA LYS A 273 7.11 -9.64 -10.34
C LYS A 273 5.66 -9.95 -9.98
N ALA A 274 4.68 -9.28 -10.58
CA ALA A 274 3.26 -9.39 -10.21
C ALA A 274 3.00 -9.17 -8.71
N ARG A 275 3.69 -8.20 -8.11
CA ARG A 275 3.46 -7.75 -6.73
C ARG A 275 2.73 -6.40 -6.77
N PRO A 276 1.52 -6.26 -6.19
CA PRO A 276 0.87 -4.97 -6.13
C PRO A 276 1.73 -3.94 -5.39
N ALA A 277 1.79 -2.74 -5.95
CA ALA A 277 2.56 -1.63 -5.40
C ALA A 277 1.64 -0.51 -4.92
N VAL A 278 1.84 -0.06 -3.68
CA VAL A 278 1.15 1.08 -3.09
C VAL A 278 2.10 2.26 -2.99
N ILE A 279 1.66 3.46 -3.38
CA ILE A 279 2.38 4.70 -3.06
C ILE A 279 1.65 5.38 -1.91
N ALA A 280 2.40 5.68 -0.84
CA ALA A 280 1.87 6.15 0.42
C ALA A 280 2.49 7.47 0.86
N THR A 281 1.80 8.13 1.80
CA THR A 281 2.15 9.40 2.49
C THR A 281 2.20 10.63 1.59
N GLN A 282 1.64 11.74 2.06
CA GLN A 282 1.68 13.06 1.40
C GLN A 282 1.17 13.06 -0.05
N MET A 283 0.11 12.29 -0.34
CA MET A 283 -0.50 12.29 -1.67
C MET A 283 -1.32 13.57 -1.88
N LEU A 284 -2.07 13.99 -0.86
CA LEU A 284 -2.89 15.20 -0.86
C LEU A 284 -2.74 15.95 0.48
N ASP A 285 -1.52 16.05 1.01
CA ASP A 285 -1.21 16.51 2.38
C ASP A 285 -1.93 17.81 2.79
N SER A 286 -1.96 18.81 1.91
CA SER A 286 -2.63 20.08 2.16
C SER A 286 -4.12 19.93 2.47
N MET A 287 -4.75 18.84 2.01
CA MET A 287 -6.16 18.55 2.27
C MET A 287 -6.48 18.11 3.70
N VAL A 288 -5.47 17.93 4.55
CA VAL A 288 -5.66 17.83 6.01
C VAL A 288 -6.37 19.09 6.52
N ALA A 289 -5.98 20.27 6.04
CA ALA A 289 -6.52 21.57 6.47
C ALA A 289 -7.26 22.35 5.38
N SER A 290 -7.10 21.98 4.11
CA SER A 290 -7.66 22.69 2.95
C SER A 290 -8.73 21.85 2.24
N PRO A 291 -9.83 22.44 1.74
CA PRO A 291 -10.81 21.72 0.93
C PRO A 291 -10.31 21.41 -0.50
N ARG A 292 -9.14 21.92 -0.89
CA ARG A 292 -8.55 21.72 -2.21
C ARG A 292 -7.06 21.39 -2.13
N PRO A 293 -6.56 20.47 -2.97
CA PRO A 293 -5.15 20.17 -3.04
C PRO A 293 -4.39 21.24 -3.82
N THR A 294 -3.07 21.20 -3.73
CA THR A 294 -2.16 21.94 -4.59
C THR A 294 -2.05 21.29 -5.99
N ARG A 295 -1.50 22.04 -6.96
CA ARG A 295 -1.20 21.48 -8.29
C ARG A 295 -0.11 20.41 -8.22
N ALA A 296 0.83 20.55 -7.29
CA ALA A 296 1.92 19.60 -7.09
C ALA A 296 1.38 18.24 -6.62
N GLU A 297 0.48 18.24 -5.63
CA GLU A 297 -0.17 17.03 -5.12
C GLU A 297 -0.98 16.31 -6.19
N VAL A 298 -1.77 17.04 -6.99
CA VAL A 298 -2.51 16.44 -8.11
C VAL A 298 -1.57 15.82 -9.15
N THR A 299 -0.44 16.48 -9.43
CA THR A 299 0.59 15.97 -10.35
C THR A 299 1.29 14.74 -9.77
N ASP A 300 1.54 14.71 -8.47
CA ASP A 300 2.14 13.57 -7.77
C ASP A 300 1.23 12.34 -7.82
N VAL A 301 -0.07 12.51 -7.49
CA VAL A 301 -1.07 11.44 -7.65
C VAL A 301 -1.11 10.93 -9.09
N ALA A 302 -1.15 11.83 -10.08
CA ALA A 302 -1.19 11.45 -11.48
C ALA A 302 0.04 10.63 -11.89
N ASN A 303 1.24 11.05 -11.47
CA ASN A 303 2.47 10.33 -11.75
C ASN A 303 2.54 8.99 -11.01
N ALA A 304 2.04 8.88 -9.78
CA ALA A 304 1.94 7.61 -9.05
C ALA A 304 1.10 6.58 -9.83
N ILE A 305 -0.01 7.01 -10.42
CA ILE A 305 -0.85 6.15 -11.28
C ILE A 305 -0.09 5.77 -12.56
N LEU A 306 0.53 6.73 -13.24
CA LEU A 306 1.27 6.51 -14.49
C LEU A 306 2.51 5.62 -14.30
N ASP A 307 3.16 5.68 -13.15
CA ASP A 307 4.24 4.76 -12.74
C ASP A 307 3.73 3.31 -12.59
N GLY A 308 2.41 3.15 -12.49
CA GLY A 308 1.73 1.89 -12.39
C GLY A 308 1.56 1.43 -10.95
N ALA A 309 1.27 2.33 -10.01
CA ALA A 309 0.82 1.91 -8.68
C ALA A 309 -0.56 1.24 -8.75
N ASP A 310 -0.72 0.16 -8.00
CA ASP A 310 -1.99 -0.52 -7.85
C ASP A 310 -2.94 0.26 -6.94
N ALA A 311 -2.38 0.92 -5.92
CA ALA A 311 -3.14 1.78 -5.03
C ALA A 311 -2.37 3.04 -4.65
N VAL A 312 -3.12 4.08 -4.31
CA VAL A 312 -2.62 5.30 -3.67
C VAL A 312 -3.26 5.43 -2.30
N MET A 313 -2.51 5.95 -1.32
CA MET A 313 -2.94 5.96 0.08
C MET A 313 -3.06 7.37 0.65
N LEU A 314 -4.20 7.64 1.29
CA LEU A 314 -4.44 8.80 2.14
C LEU A 314 -4.13 8.41 3.60
N SER A 315 -3.27 9.20 4.23
CA SER A 315 -2.82 9.04 5.61
C SER A 315 -3.61 10.01 6.51
N ASP A 316 -3.00 11.14 6.85
CA ASP A 316 -3.60 12.13 7.76
C ASP A 316 -4.80 12.82 7.13
N GLU A 317 -4.83 12.91 5.79
CA GLU A 317 -5.92 13.52 5.02
C GLU A 317 -7.28 12.92 5.38
N THR A 318 -7.32 11.60 5.63
CA THR A 318 -8.55 10.91 6.05
C THR A 318 -8.60 10.62 7.54
N ALA A 319 -7.47 10.38 8.20
CA ALA A 319 -7.44 9.98 9.61
C ALA A 319 -7.81 11.13 10.56
N ILE A 320 -7.27 12.33 10.32
CA ILE A 320 -7.43 13.50 11.19
C ILE A 320 -7.83 14.77 10.43
N GLY A 321 -7.83 14.74 9.10
CA GLY A 321 -8.12 15.88 8.25
C GLY A 321 -9.54 16.41 8.37
N SER A 322 -9.72 17.67 8.01
CA SER A 322 -11.02 18.36 8.02
C SER A 322 -11.93 17.96 6.86
N TYR A 323 -11.38 17.35 5.81
CA TYR A 323 -12.09 17.03 4.56
C TYR A 323 -11.88 15.57 4.10
N PRO A 324 -12.14 14.56 4.96
CA PRO A 324 -11.81 13.16 4.65
C PRO A 324 -12.57 12.64 3.41
N VAL A 325 -13.87 12.95 3.27
CA VAL A 325 -14.64 12.56 2.07
C VAL A 325 -14.14 13.29 0.84
N GLY A 326 -13.89 14.61 0.95
CA GLY A 326 -13.41 15.43 -0.16
C GLY A 326 -12.05 14.99 -0.68
N ALA A 327 -11.14 14.55 0.19
CA ALA A 327 -9.84 13.99 -0.21
C ALA A 327 -10.02 12.72 -1.06
N VAL A 328 -10.93 11.82 -0.67
CA VAL A 328 -11.24 10.61 -1.46
C VAL A 328 -11.87 10.98 -2.81
N GLU A 329 -12.81 11.93 -2.85
CA GLU A 329 -13.45 12.40 -4.09
C GLU A 329 -12.44 13.02 -5.06
N VAL A 330 -11.52 13.83 -4.56
CA VAL A 330 -10.42 14.41 -5.36
C VAL A 330 -9.54 13.32 -5.93
N LEU A 331 -9.11 12.35 -5.10
CA LEU A 331 -8.26 11.25 -5.54
C LEU A 331 -8.96 10.40 -6.60
N HIS A 332 -10.23 10.04 -6.37
CA HIS A 332 -11.07 9.32 -7.34
C HIS A 332 -11.19 10.08 -8.67
N ARG A 333 -11.38 11.41 -8.62
CA ARG A 333 -11.45 12.24 -9.82
C ARG A 333 -10.14 12.26 -10.60
N VAL A 334 -9.00 12.37 -9.92
CA VAL A 334 -7.68 12.31 -10.57
C VAL A 334 -7.46 10.95 -11.21
N ILE A 335 -7.73 9.86 -10.48
CA ILE A 335 -7.64 8.48 -10.99
C ILE A 335 -8.43 8.32 -12.28
N ARG A 336 -9.70 8.72 -12.30
CA ARG A 336 -10.56 8.59 -13.48
C ARG A 336 -10.04 9.35 -14.70
N ILE A 337 -9.52 10.56 -14.51
CA ILE A 337 -8.99 11.37 -15.61
C ILE A 337 -7.71 10.73 -16.16
N VAL A 338 -6.79 10.34 -15.28
CA VAL A 338 -5.49 9.75 -15.67
C VAL A 338 -5.68 8.39 -16.31
N GLU A 339 -6.58 7.55 -15.79
CA GLU A 339 -6.89 6.24 -16.38
C GLU A 339 -7.51 6.35 -17.78
N GLY A 340 -8.28 7.42 -18.05
CA GLY A 340 -8.84 7.66 -19.37
C GLY A 340 -7.79 7.76 -20.49
N GLU A 341 -6.62 8.29 -20.15
CA GLU A 341 -5.48 8.50 -21.05
C GLU A 341 -4.34 7.50 -20.79
N TYR A 342 -4.58 6.45 -20.00
CA TYR A 342 -3.52 5.51 -19.63
C TYR A 342 -3.01 4.74 -20.85
N PRO A 343 -1.69 4.53 -21.00
CA PRO A 343 -1.12 3.82 -22.13
C PRO A 343 -1.31 2.31 -21.97
N TYR A 344 -2.56 1.82 -22.09
CA TYR A 344 -2.92 0.40 -21.93
C TYR A 344 -2.20 -0.53 -22.93
N GLY A 345 -1.70 0.00 -24.06
CA GLY A 345 -0.85 -0.73 -24.98
C GLY A 345 0.63 -0.82 -24.58
N GLY A 346 1.05 -0.09 -23.54
CA GLY A 346 2.46 0.05 -23.15
C GLY A 346 3.11 -1.25 -22.67
N ALA A 347 2.34 -2.22 -22.20
CA ALA A 347 2.85 -3.57 -21.95
C ALA A 347 3.29 -4.26 -23.27
N PHE A 348 2.54 -4.08 -24.36
CA PHE A 348 2.89 -4.62 -25.67
C PHE A 348 4.12 -3.93 -26.25
N THR A 349 4.23 -2.61 -26.09
CA THR A 349 5.41 -1.85 -26.52
C THR A 349 6.66 -2.30 -25.77
N ARG A 350 6.60 -2.45 -24.44
CA ARG A 350 7.72 -2.92 -23.61
C ARG A 350 8.13 -4.36 -23.91
N PHE A 351 7.15 -5.21 -24.24
CA PHE A 351 7.40 -6.57 -24.70
C PHE A 351 8.08 -6.57 -26.07
N ALA A 352 7.54 -5.83 -27.04
CA ALA A 352 8.09 -5.72 -28.39
C ALA A 352 9.49 -5.09 -28.42
N SER A 353 9.81 -4.20 -27.48
CA SER A 353 11.13 -3.58 -27.35
C SER A 353 12.15 -4.41 -26.55
N GLY A 354 11.82 -5.64 -26.15
CA GLY A 354 12.71 -6.51 -25.34
C GLY A 354 13.03 -5.98 -23.94
N GLN A 355 12.30 -4.95 -23.47
CA GLN A 355 12.48 -4.35 -22.14
C GLN A 355 11.78 -5.15 -21.04
N MET A 356 10.83 -6.00 -21.43
CA MET A 356 10.42 -7.12 -20.59
C MET A 356 11.31 -8.31 -20.93
N ALA A 357 11.95 -8.89 -19.91
CA ALA A 357 12.79 -10.08 -20.08
C ALA A 357 12.03 -11.15 -20.88
N SER A 358 12.63 -11.60 -21.99
CA SER A 358 12.16 -12.78 -22.72
C SER A 358 12.37 -14.00 -21.82
N ARG A 359 11.37 -14.31 -20.99
CA ARG A 359 11.28 -15.67 -20.45
C ARG A 359 10.70 -16.53 -21.56
N SER A 360 11.32 -17.67 -21.77
CA SER A 360 10.99 -18.75 -22.71
C SER A 360 9.59 -19.37 -22.52
N GLU A 361 8.66 -18.64 -21.90
CA GLU A 361 7.25 -18.96 -21.72
C GLU A 361 6.51 -17.62 -21.78
N GLU A 362 5.91 -17.29 -22.92
CA GLU A 362 4.89 -16.24 -22.96
C GLU A 362 3.78 -16.63 -21.99
N SER A 363 3.77 -16.03 -20.80
CA SER A 363 2.78 -16.37 -19.77
C SER A 363 1.38 -16.17 -20.34
N ILE A 364 0.49 -17.15 -20.17
CA ILE A 364 -0.89 -17.08 -20.65
C ILE A 364 -1.64 -15.82 -20.19
N SER A 365 -1.24 -15.22 -19.06
CA SER A 365 -1.78 -13.94 -18.58
C SER A 365 -1.43 -12.75 -19.49
N PHE A 366 -0.25 -12.77 -20.13
CA PHE A 366 0.12 -11.78 -21.15
C PHE A 366 -0.74 -11.97 -22.40
N VAL A 367 -0.88 -13.21 -22.86
CA VAL A 367 -1.70 -13.56 -24.03
C VAL A 367 -3.17 -13.18 -23.79
N ALA A 368 -3.71 -13.45 -22.59
CA ALA A 368 -5.05 -13.04 -22.20
C ALA A 368 -5.23 -11.51 -22.25
N SER A 369 -4.26 -10.76 -21.71
CA SER A 369 -4.28 -9.30 -21.74
C SER A 369 -4.24 -8.77 -23.17
N ARG A 370 -3.38 -9.34 -24.02
CA ARG A 370 -3.30 -8.99 -25.45
C ARG A 370 -4.57 -9.32 -26.20
N LEU A 371 -5.07 -10.54 -26.06
CA LEU A 371 -6.30 -10.98 -26.72
C LEU A 371 -7.50 -10.11 -26.30
N SER A 372 -7.58 -9.73 -25.03
CA SER A 372 -8.64 -8.85 -24.53
C SER A 372 -8.60 -7.47 -25.20
N PHE A 373 -7.40 -6.95 -25.47
CA PHE A 373 -7.22 -5.67 -26.14
C PHE A 373 -7.61 -5.75 -27.62
N GLU A 374 -7.08 -6.74 -28.35
CA GLU A 374 -7.34 -6.93 -29.78
C GLU A 374 -8.83 -7.17 -30.09
N LEU A 375 -9.52 -7.94 -29.25
CA LEU A 375 -10.95 -8.22 -29.41
C LEU A 375 -11.85 -7.09 -28.91
N GLY A 376 -11.31 -6.06 -28.25
CA GLY A 376 -12.13 -5.08 -27.52
C GLY A 376 -13.00 -5.73 -26.44
N ALA A 377 -12.50 -6.78 -25.80
CA ALA A 377 -13.23 -7.56 -24.81
C ALA A 377 -13.70 -6.70 -23.63
N LYS A 378 -14.90 -6.99 -23.14
CA LYS A 378 -15.53 -6.22 -22.06
C LYS A 378 -15.02 -6.60 -20.68
N ALA A 379 -14.46 -7.78 -20.54
CA ALA A 379 -13.82 -8.26 -19.32
C ALA A 379 -12.83 -9.38 -19.63
N ILE A 380 -11.89 -9.57 -18.70
CA ILE A 380 -11.17 -10.82 -18.49
C ILE A 380 -11.85 -11.51 -17.30
N LEU A 381 -12.47 -12.67 -17.52
CA LEU A 381 -13.09 -13.48 -16.49
C LEU A 381 -12.06 -14.48 -15.94
N LEU A 382 -11.88 -14.47 -14.62
CA LEU A 382 -10.92 -15.31 -13.91
C LEU A 382 -11.58 -15.99 -12.71
N PRO A 383 -12.05 -17.23 -12.84
CA PRO A 383 -12.32 -18.08 -11.69
C PRO A 383 -11.00 -18.42 -10.99
N THR A 384 -10.91 -18.15 -9.68
CA THR A 384 -9.64 -18.27 -8.96
C THR A 384 -9.80 -18.65 -7.49
N ALA A 385 -8.76 -19.31 -6.98
CA ALA A 385 -8.57 -19.65 -5.57
C ALA A 385 -7.36 -18.95 -4.93
N ASP A 386 -6.68 -18.04 -5.67
CA ASP A 386 -5.51 -17.32 -5.16
C ASP A 386 -5.35 -15.90 -5.74
N LEU A 387 -4.57 -15.08 -5.03
CA LEU A 387 -4.22 -13.72 -5.43
C LEU A 387 -3.29 -13.70 -6.66
N ARG A 388 -2.40 -14.68 -6.79
CA ARG A 388 -1.25 -14.63 -7.71
C ARG A 388 -1.72 -14.67 -9.16
N SER A 389 -2.76 -15.45 -9.45
CA SER A 389 -3.36 -15.56 -10.77
C SER A 389 -3.94 -14.22 -11.25
N ALA A 390 -4.67 -13.51 -10.38
CA ALA A 390 -5.18 -12.18 -10.69
C ALA A 390 -4.04 -11.15 -10.84
N ALA A 391 -3.06 -11.17 -9.93
CA ALA A 391 -1.92 -10.25 -9.98
C ALA A 391 -1.08 -10.42 -11.27
N ARG A 392 -0.93 -11.65 -11.77
CA ARG A 392 -0.21 -11.93 -13.03
C ARG A 392 -0.91 -11.40 -14.27
N ILE A 393 -2.22 -11.22 -14.25
CA ILE A 393 -2.95 -10.54 -15.32
C ILE A 393 -2.82 -9.03 -15.11
N ALA A 394 -3.07 -8.56 -13.89
CA ALA A 394 -3.03 -7.15 -13.54
C ALA A 394 -1.66 -6.49 -13.81
N GLN A 395 -0.55 -7.22 -13.72
CA GLN A 395 0.80 -6.70 -14.01
C GLN A 395 0.95 -6.18 -15.45
N TYR A 396 0.16 -6.71 -16.39
CA TYR A 396 0.16 -6.29 -17.79
C TYR A 396 -0.79 -5.11 -18.06
N ARG A 397 -1.47 -4.63 -17.01
CA ARG A 397 -2.36 -3.47 -17.02
C ARG A 397 -3.41 -3.54 -18.15
N PRO A 398 -4.21 -4.62 -18.26
CA PRO A 398 -5.23 -4.72 -19.31
C PRO A 398 -6.24 -3.57 -19.21
N LYS A 399 -6.72 -3.12 -20.37
CA LYS A 399 -7.81 -2.12 -20.43
C LYS A 399 -9.11 -2.69 -19.88
N ALA A 400 -9.39 -3.96 -20.16
CA ALA A 400 -10.58 -4.66 -19.71
C ALA A 400 -10.51 -4.96 -18.19
N PRO A 401 -11.65 -4.89 -17.46
CA PRO A 401 -11.74 -5.35 -16.08
C PRO A 401 -11.43 -6.83 -15.92
N ILE A 402 -10.71 -7.15 -14.85
CA ILE A 402 -10.46 -8.52 -14.42
C ILE A 402 -11.56 -8.87 -13.40
N ILE A 403 -12.58 -9.59 -13.85
CA ILE A 403 -13.65 -10.07 -12.98
C ILE A 403 -13.17 -11.39 -12.36
N ALA A 404 -12.81 -11.33 -11.08
CA ALA A 404 -12.27 -12.47 -10.34
C ALA A 404 -13.38 -13.15 -9.53
N ILE A 405 -13.72 -14.39 -9.87
CA ILE A 405 -14.74 -15.17 -9.14
C ILE A 405 -14.05 -16.12 -8.17
N THR A 406 -14.44 -16.09 -6.90
CA THR A 406 -13.93 -16.99 -5.86
C THR A 406 -15.03 -17.33 -4.85
N ASP A 407 -14.95 -18.49 -4.21
CA ASP A 407 -15.88 -18.93 -3.16
C ASP A 407 -15.47 -18.46 -1.75
N SER A 408 -14.39 -17.70 -1.65
CA SER A 408 -13.83 -17.20 -0.40
C SER A 408 -14.02 -15.69 -0.24
N GLU A 409 -14.88 -15.28 0.69
CA GLU A 409 -15.05 -13.87 1.06
C GLU A 409 -13.73 -13.21 1.47
N PHE A 410 -12.86 -13.96 2.16
CA PHE A 410 -11.55 -13.48 2.58
C PHE A 410 -10.65 -13.20 1.38
N LEU A 411 -10.67 -14.06 0.35
CA LEU A 411 -9.92 -13.81 -0.89
C LEU A 411 -10.52 -12.65 -1.69
N CYS A 412 -11.85 -12.46 -1.69
CA CYS A 412 -12.48 -11.26 -2.27
C CYS A 412 -11.91 -9.98 -1.66
N GLY A 413 -11.77 -9.93 -0.32
CA GLY A 413 -11.16 -8.79 0.35
C GLY A 413 -9.67 -8.63 -0.03
N GLN A 414 -8.89 -9.71 -0.08
CA GLN A 414 -7.49 -9.66 -0.54
C GLN A 414 -7.35 -9.10 -1.97
N LEU A 415 -8.20 -9.56 -2.89
CA LEU A 415 -8.23 -9.13 -4.30
C LEU A 415 -8.65 -7.67 -4.48
N SER A 416 -9.35 -7.08 -3.50
CA SER A 416 -9.86 -5.69 -3.61
C SER A 416 -8.76 -4.64 -3.73
N LEU A 417 -7.53 -4.96 -3.29
CA LEU A 417 -6.35 -4.08 -3.41
C LEU A 417 -5.69 -4.14 -4.80
N LEU A 418 -5.98 -5.18 -5.61
CA LEU A 418 -5.30 -5.36 -6.89
C LEU A 418 -5.85 -4.42 -7.97
N TRP A 419 -4.94 -3.79 -8.71
CA TRP A 419 -5.30 -2.90 -9.81
C TRP A 419 -6.16 -3.60 -10.85
N GLY A 420 -7.25 -2.96 -11.25
CA GLY A 420 -8.09 -3.47 -12.34
C GLY A 420 -8.83 -4.78 -12.03
N VAL A 421 -8.80 -5.23 -10.78
CA VAL A 421 -9.55 -6.41 -10.32
C VAL A 421 -10.88 -6.00 -9.70
N VAL A 422 -11.91 -6.79 -10.01
CA VAL A 422 -13.26 -6.72 -9.46
C VAL A 422 -13.58 -8.08 -8.86
N PRO A 423 -13.48 -8.24 -7.53
CA PRO A 423 -13.76 -9.51 -6.88
C PRO A 423 -15.27 -9.76 -6.74
N HIS A 424 -15.67 -11.00 -6.98
CA HIS A 424 -17.04 -11.48 -6.81
C HIS A 424 -17.05 -12.83 -6.10
N LEU A 425 -17.94 -12.95 -5.11
CA LEU A 425 -18.20 -14.21 -4.45
C LEU A 425 -19.04 -15.12 -5.36
N GLY A 426 -18.59 -16.35 -5.61
CA GLY A 426 -19.28 -17.32 -6.45
C GLY A 426 -18.49 -18.62 -6.57
N ASN A 427 -19.10 -19.66 -7.13
CA ASN A 427 -18.41 -20.94 -7.29
C ASN A 427 -17.45 -20.90 -8.51
N PRO A 428 -16.12 -20.94 -8.33
CA PRO A 428 -15.16 -20.83 -9.44
C PRO A 428 -15.14 -22.07 -10.35
N GLU A 429 -15.70 -23.21 -9.92
CA GLU A 429 -15.77 -24.44 -10.72
C GLU A 429 -16.90 -24.42 -11.75
N LYS A 430 -17.94 -23.60 -11.50
CA LYS A 430 -19.11 -23.49 -12.36
C LYS A 430 -18.96 -22.34 -13.34
N ILE A 431 -18.31 -22.61 -14.47
CA ILE A 431 -17.97 -21.61 -15.47
C ILE A 431 -19.20 -20.87 -16.01
N ASP A 432 -20.31 -21.57 -16.25
CA ASP A 432 -21.54 -20.92 -16.75
C ASP A 432 -22.10 -19.90 -15.75
N GLU A 433 -22.06 -20.22 -14.44
CA GLU A 433 -22.44 -19.27 -13.37
C GLU A 433 -21.45 -18.08 -13.30
N CYS A 434 -20.15 -18.34 -13.49
CA CYS A 434 -19.14 -17.27 -13.55
C CYS A 434 -19.38 -16.30 -14.73
N VAL A 435 -19.73 -16.84 -15.90
CA VAL A 435 -20.06 -16.04 -17.09
C VAL A 435 -21.34 -15.22 -16.84
N ALA A 436 -22.36 -15.82 -16.22
CA ALA A 436 -23.58 -15.11 -15.85
C ALA A 436 -23.31 -13.94 -14.87
N HIS A 437 -22.48 -14.15 -13.84
CA HIS A 437 -22.07 -13.08 -12.92
C HIS A 437 -21.34 -11.94 -13.65
N ALA A 438 -20.42 -12.27 -14.56
CA ALA A 438 -19.72 -11.27 -15.35
C ALA A 438 -20.69 -10.47 -16.23
N GLN A 439 -21.63 -11.16 -16.87
CA GLN A 439 -22.68 -10.55 -17.69
C GLN A 439 -23.53 -9.59 -16.87
N GLU A 440 -24.04 -10.01 -15.71
CA GLU A 440 -24.85 -9.19 -14.81
C GLU A 440 -24.09 -7.93 -14.38
N TRP A 441 -22.85 -8.07 -13.94
CA TRP A 441 -22.04 -6.93 -13.49
C TRP A 441 -21.78 -5.90 -14.59
N LEU A 442 -21.48 -6.36 -15.81
CA LEU A 442 -21.23 -5.51 -16.99
C LEU A 442 -22.51 -4.82 -17.48
N THR A 443 -23.62 -5.56 -17.56
CA THR A 443 -24.91 -5.05 -18.04
C THR A 443 -25.54 -4.05 -17.08
N ALA A 444 -25.47 -4.30 -15.77
CA ALA A 444 -25.93 -3.36 -14.74
C ALA A 444 -25.26 -1.98 -14.82
N ARG A 445 -24.09 -1.89 -15.47
CA ARG A 445 -23.31 -0.66 -15.69
C ARG A 445 -23.44 -0.10 -17.11
N GLY A 446 -24.14 -0.80 -17.99
CA GLY A 446 -24.24 -0.45 -19.41
C GLY A 446 -22.91 -0.58 -20.16
N TRP A 447 -21.99 -1.44 -19.71
CA TRP A 447 -20.64 -1.58 -20.31
C TRP A 447 -20.54 -2.70 -21.33
N ALA A 448 -21.52 -3.60 -21.36
CA ALA A 448 -21.59 -4.66 -22.35
C ALA A 448 -23.02 -4.90 -22.82
N LYS A 449 -23.14 -5.46 -24.01
CA LYS A 449 -24.38 -5.94 -24.64
C LYS A 449 -24.22 -7.40 -25.07
N ALA A 450 -25.35 -8.05 -25.39
CA ALA A 450 -25.35 -9.39 -25.97
C ALA A 450 -24.42 -9.46 -27.20
N GLY A 451 -23.66 -10.54 -27.30
CA GLY A 451 -22.66 -10.75 -28.34
C GLY A 451 -21.32 -10.03 -28.12
N ASP A 452 -21.13 -9.23 -27.07
CA ASP A 452 -19.81 -8.68 -26.76
C ASP A 452 -18.85 -9.79 -26.26
N PRO A 453 -17.55 -9.75 -26.64
CA PRO A 453 -16.60 -10.76 -26.23
C PRO A 453 -16.09 -10.53 -24.80
N ILE A 454 -15.90 -11.62 -24.06
CA ILE A 454 -15.12 -11.69 -22.83
C ILE A 454 -14.02 -12.74 -22.99
N VAL A 455 -12.88 -12.51 -22.33
CA VAL A 455 -11.75 -13.45 -22.32
C VAL A 455 -11.79 -14.25 -21.03
N LEU A 456 -12.03 -15.55 -21.11
CA LEU A 456 -12.00 -16.45 -19.97
C LEU A 456 -10.60 -17.06 -19.82
N LEU A 457 -9.97 -16.85 -18.66
CA LEU A 457 -8.75 -17.54 -18.28
C LEU A 457 -9.07 -18.50 -17.13
N LYS A 458 -8.84 -19.79 -17.33
CA LYS A 458 -9.11 -20.84 -16.34
C LYS A 458 -7.99 -21.86 -16.25
N THR A 459 -8.06 -22.69 -15.22
CA THR A 459 -7.19 -23.84 -15.01
C THR A 459 -7.91 -25.11 -15.51
N SER A 460 -7.32 -25.84 -16.45
CA SER A 460 -7.88 -27.08 -17.01
C SER A 460 -7.93 -28.22 -15.98
N ARG A 461 -7.02 -28.19 -15.00
CA ARG A 461 -6.89 -29.17 -13.92
C ARG A 461 -6.65 -28.47 -12.57
N PRO A 462 -7.61 -28.47 -11.64
CA PRO A 462 -7.51 -27.74 -10.37
C PRO A 462 -6.20 -27.99 -9.58
N ALA A 463 -5.64 -29.20 -9.68
CA ALA A 463 -4.41 -29.60 -8.98
C ALA A 463 -3.12 -28.89 -9.44
N GLN A 464 -3.10 -28.21 -10.59
CA GLN A 464 -1.88 -27.57 -11.13
C GLN A 464 -1.64 -26.13 -10.63
N GLY A 465 -2.61 -25.51 -9.96
CA GLY A 465 -2.44 -24.21 -9.29
C GLY A 465 -2.12 -23.00 -10.20
N PHE A 466 -2.11 -23.18 -11.53
CA PHE A 466 -1.86 -22.12 -12.50
C PHE A 466 -2.80 -22.24 -13.69
N SER A 467 -3.33 -21.11 -14.17
CA SER A 467 -4.17 -21.09 -15.37
C SER A 467 -3.38 -21.52 -16.60
N ASP A 468 -4.01 -22.30 -17.46
CA ASP A 468 -3.41 -22.91 -18.66
C ASP A 468 -4.34 -22.88 -19.88
N THR A 469 -5.59 -22.44 -19.70
CA THR A 469 -6.63 -22.47 -20.72
C THR A 469 -7.20 -21.07 -20.94
N LEU A 470 -7.13 -20.60 -22.19
CA LEU A 470 -7.68 -19.32 -22.63
C LEU A 470 -8.83 -19.57 -23.60
N GLN A 471 -9.98 -18.94 -23.36
CA GLN A 471 -11.18 -19.07 -24.19
C GLN A 471 -11.80 -17.69 -24.44
N VAL A 472 -12.37 -17.50 -25.63
CA VAL A 472 -13.23 -16.35 -25.92
C VAL A 472 -14.68 -16.80 -25.76
N VAL A 473 -15.41 -16.12 -24.91
CA VAL A 473 -16.84 -16.36 -24.68
C VAL A 473 -17.60 -15.10 -25.10
N HIS A 474 -18.80 -15.25 -25.62
CA HIS A 474 -19.66 -14.12 -25.97
C HIS A 474 -20.80 -14.05 -24.96
N LEU A 475 -21.13 -12.83 -24.52
CA LEU A 475 -22.27 -12.61 -23.63
C LEU A 475 -23.57 -13.01 -24.34
N ALA A 476 -24.48 -13.63 -23.59
CA ALA A 476 -25.76 -14.10 -24.09
C ALA A 476 -26.72 -12.96 -24.42
#